data_AF-A0A6C0EXZ1-F1
#
_entry.id   AF-A0A6C0EXZ1-F1
#
_cell.length_a   1.000
_cell.length_b   1.000
_cell.length_c   1.000
_cell.angle_alpha   90.00
_cell.angle_beta   90.00
_cell.angle_gamma   90.00
#
_symmetry.space_group_name_H-M   'P 1'
#
loop_
_entity.id
_entity.type
_entity.pdbx_description
1 polymer ?
#
loop_
_entity_poly.entity_id
_entity_poly.type
_entity_poly.pdbx_seq_one_letter_code
_entity_poly.pdbx_strand_id
1 'polypeptide(L)'
;MMSNNTVNKNNNNPLNVLYYENRELELLKNAINIEAKKRGERIAQNPVMKQIISVLEKFISDKHLVCYGGTAINNILPPEDQFYNRDLEIPDYDFFSPNAMNDAKALADIYFKQGFSDVEAKAGVHYGTYKVFVNFFQIADITQLDSKLFSSLKRNAVIKDGIHYSPPNFLRMAMYLELSRPGGDITRWEKVLKRLNLLNKNYPLKAEKCDPETFRRSLSARSKTKQYYYQKDVIHDVIKDIVTDEKLVYIGGYANSLYSRYLKSNERMYLNEIPDFDLLSTTPDKTAKKIKDELDKKNVLHVTIETKQSIPEYLSTHYEVKVGSQPIAYIYKPLACHSYNTIKLNGKIFRVATIDTMMSFYLLFLYANRPYYNPRRTLCLCEYLFKIQQNNRLKKQGLLRRFSITCYGKQKTLEDIRTEKAKQYKKLKTKKKSNEYDKWFLRYNPELNTQIKPALKQRKTKEDIINEAKLALEAKAITSKAVIAELEKINKIGKKPKNKTRKNKTRKNNNNNKISFVKNKPLEEQLLFIQNEFTPSNSVATLTDEKMYVK
;
A
#
# COMPACT_ATOMS: atom_id res chain seq x y z
N MET A 1 6.21 77.76 -6.85
CA MET A 1 5.61 77.39 -8.14
C MET A 1 5.83 75.92 -8.38
N MET A 2 4.77 75.26 -8.85
CA MET A 2 4.66 73.81 -9.03
C MET A 2 5.67 73.23 -10.00
N SER A 3 6.14 72.00 -9.74
CA SER A 3 5.98 70.93 -10.72
C SER A 3 5.91 69.56 -10.01
N ASN A 4 4.73 68.96 -10.15
CA ASN A 4 4.39 67.61 -9.73
C ASN A 4 5.21 66.59 -10.53
N ASN A 5 5.94 65.72 -9.85
CA ASN A 5 6.25 64.39 -10.39
C ASN A 5 5.37 63.37 -9.67
N THR A 6 4.22 63.12 -10.29
CA THR A 6 3.31 62.03 -9.99
C THR A 6 4.04 60.70 -10.17
N VAL A 7 4.41 60.07 -9.06
CA VAL A 7 4.78 58.66 -9.02
C VAL A 7 3.52 57.85 -9.28
N ASN A 8 3.23 57.61 -10.55
CA ASN A 8 2.20 56.66 -10.96
C ASN A 8 2.79 55.25 -10.83
N LYS A 9 2.88 54.74 -9.60
CA LYS A 9 3.16 53.32 -9.32
C LYS A 9 1.93 52.51 -9.70
N ASN A 10 1.79 52.23 -10.99
CA ASN A 10 1.00 51.11 -11.47
C ASN A 10 1.69 49.82 -10.98
N ASN A 11 1.38 49.41 -9.75
CA ASN A 11 1.85 48.19 -9.09
C ASN A 11 1.23 46.91 -9.68
N ASN A 12 0.65 46.97 -10.87
CA ASN A 12 0.06 45.83 -11.57
C ASN A 12 1.09 45.13 -12.45
N ASN A 13 2.28 44.83 -11.90
CA ASN A 13 3.18 43.88 -12.52
C ASN A 13 2.72 42.46 -12.10
N PRO A 14 2.28 41.59 -13.03
CA PRO A 14 1.78 40.25 -12.70
C PRO A 14 2.76 39.41 -11.87
N LEU A 15 4.07 39.65 -12.03
CA LEU A 15 5.14 39.04 -11.25
C LEU A 15 5.14 39.46 -9.77
N ASN A 16 4.84 40.73 -9.47
CA ASN A 16 4.73 41.22 -8.10
C ASN A 16 3.45 40.74 -7.42
N VAL A 17 2.34 40.69 -8.17
CA VAL A 17 1.07 40.12 -7.67
C VAL A 17 1.27 38.64 -7.29
N LEU A 18 1.90 37.85 -8.17
CA LEU A 18 2.21 36.44 -7.89
C LEU A 18 3.17 36.27 -6.70
N TYR A 19 4.10 37.21 -6.49
CA TYR A 19 4.98 37.21 -5.31
C TYR A 19 4.21 37.44 -4.01
N TYR A 20 3.36 38.46 -3.94
CA TYR A 20 2.56 38.75 -2.75
C TYR A 20 1.55 37.63 -2.46
N GLU A 21 0.87 37.10 -3.48
CA GLU A 21 -0.05 35.97 -3.34
C GLU A 21 0.65 34.72 -2.79
N ASN A 22 1.85 34.38 -3.31
CA ASN A 22 2.62 33.24 -2.81
C ASN A 22 3.10 33.47 -1.37
N ARG A 23 3.56 34.68 -1.03
CA ARG A 23 4.02 35.01 0.32
C ARG A 23 2.86 35.04 1.32
N GLU A 24 1.69 35.54 0.93
CA GLU A 24 0.47 35.49 1.73
C GLU A 24 0.03 34.03 1.98
N LEU A 25 0.10 33.17 0.96
CA LEU A 25 -0.16 31.74 1.12
C LEU A 25 0.83 31.06 2.09
N GLU A 26 2.10 31.44 2.08
CA GLU A 26 3.09 30.95 3.05
C GLU A 26 2.78 31.42 4.47
N LEU A 27 2.43 32.71 4.65
CA LEU A 27 1.99 33.25 5.94
C LEU A 27 0.75 32.52 6.46
N LEU A 28 -0.24 32.28 5.59
CA LEU A 28 -1.43 31.52 5.92
C LEU A 28 -1.10 30.07 6.31
N LYS A 29 -0.25 29.38 5.53
CA LYS A 29 0.21 28.01 5.86
C LYS A 29 0.91 27.98 7.23
N ASN A 30 1.73 28.98 7.52
CA ASN A 30 2.41 29.10 8.81
C ASN A 30 1.41 29.32 9.96
N ALA A 31 0.45 30.22 9.81
CA ALA A 31 -0.61 30.45 10.80
C ALA A 31 -1.46 29.19 11.05
N ILE A 32 -1.85 28.48 9.97
CA ILE A 32 -2.57 27.20 10.05
C ILE A 32 -1.74 26.16 10.82
N ASN A 33 -0.45 26.04 10.51
CA ASN A 33 0.44 25.08 11.17
C ASN A 33 0.60 25.40 12.67
N ILE A 34 0.74 26.68 13.04
CA ILE A 34 0.85 27.10 14.44
C ILE A 34 -0.42 26.75 15.22
N GLU A 35 -1.60 27.11 14.71
CA GLU A 35 -2.87 26.80 15.37
C GLU A 35 -3.15 25.30 15.41
N ALA A 36 -2.79 24.55 14.36
CA ALA A 36 -2.90 23.09 14.36
C ALA A 36 -2.05 22.46 15.47
N LYS A 37 -0.81 22.92 15.66
CA LYS A 37 0.07 22.45 16.76
C LYS A 37 -0.50 22.78 18.13
N LYS A 38 -0.88 24.04 18.38
CA LYS A 38 -1.49 24.46 19.66
C LYS A 38 -2.74 23.66 19.99
N ARG A 39 -3.56 23.38 18.99
CA ARG A 39 -4.76 22.56 19.16
C ARG A 39 -4.42 21.11 19.47
N GLY A 40 -3.50 20.53 18.72
CA GLY A 40 -3.02 19.18 18.96
C GLY A 40 -2.52 19.01 20.39
N GLU A 41 -1.71 19.96 20.86
CA GLU A 41 -1.22 20.02 22.24
C GLU A 41 -2.35 20.09 23.27
N ARG A 42 -3.34 20.98 23.10
CA ARG A 42 -4.49 21.08 24.00
C ARG A 42 -5.27 19.77 24.12
N ILE A 43 -5.36 19.00 23.03
CA ILE A 43 -6.05 17.72 23.00
C ILE A 43 -5.18 16.62 23.61
N ALA A 44 -3.94 16.48 23.17
CA ALA A 44 -3.02 15.43 23.61
C ALA A 44 -2.67 15.55 25.10
N GLN A 45 -2.52 16.78 25.59
CA GLN A 45 -2.24 17.04 27.01
C GLN A 45 -3.47 16.98 27.91
N ASN A 46 -4.68 16.88 27.34
CA ASN A 46 -5.91 16.78 28.13
C ASN A 46 -5.91 15.51 29.00
N PRO A 47 -6.12 15.60 30.32
CA PRO A 47 -6.10 14.44 31.22
C PRO A 47 -7.09 13.33 30.83
N VAL A 48 -8.29 13.71 30.34
CA VAL A 48 -9.32 12.77 29.89
C VAL A 48 -8.86 12.01 28.65
N MET A 49 -8.19 12.70 27.71
CA MET A 49 -7.62 12.04 26.52
C MET A 49 -6.50 11.07 26.91
N LYS A 50 -5.62 11.45 27.86
CA LYS A 50 -4.59 10.54 28.39
C LYS A 50 -5.20 9.29 29.02
N GLN A 51 -6.30 9.43 29.76
CA GLN A 51 -7.04 8.29 30.31
C GLN A 51 -7.61 7.40 29.20
N ILE A 52 -8.23 7.98 28.17
CA ILE A 52 -8.76 7.23 27.02
C ILE A 52 -7.65 6.39 26.37
N ILE A 53 -6.49 7.00 26.11
CA ILE A 53 -5.34 6.29 25.51
C ILE A 53 -4.80 5.19 26.43
N SER A 54 -4.72 5.44 27.74
CA SER A 54 -4.28 4.41 28.69
C SER A 54 -5.20 3.18 28.70
N VAL A 55 -6.51 3.39 28.64
CA VAL A 55 -7.50 2.30 28.54
C VAL A 55 -7.33 1.50 27.26
N LEU A 56 -7.10 2.18 26.13
CA LEU A 56 -6.83 1.53 24.86
C LEU A 56 -5.55 0.68 24.91
N GLU A 57 -4.45 1.27 25.37
CA GLU A 57 -3.15 0.61 25.45
C GLU A 57 -3.21 -0.62 26.36
N LYS A 58 -3.88 -0.51 27.50
CA LYS A 58 -4.15 -1.64 28.40
C LYS A 58 -4.97 -2.73 27.70
N PHE A 59 -6.05 -2.37 27.00
CA PHE A 59 -6.87 -3.34 26.27
C PHE A 59 -6.07 -4.11 25.20
N ILE A 60 -5.25 -3.40 24.42
CA ILE A 60 -4.39 -4.00 23.39
C ILE A 60 -3.37 -4.94 24.03
N SER A 61 -2.74 -4.51 25.13
CA SER A 61 -1.76 -5.29 25.89
C SER A 61 -2.38 -6.56 26.48
N ASP A 62 -3.48 -6.44 27.21
CA ASP A 62 -4.17 -7.54 27.90
C ASP A 62 -4.68 -8.61 26.92
N LYS A 63 -5.17 -8.19 25.75
CA LYS A 63 -5.59 -9.12 24.68
C LYS A 63 -4.46 -9.56 23.77
N HIS A 64 -3.26 -9.01 23.95
CA HIS A 64 -2.09 -9.24 23.11
C HIS A 64 -2.41 -9.08 21.60
N LEU A 65 -3.09 -8.00 21.26
CA LEU A 65 -3.41 -7.61 19.88
C LEU A 65 -2.19 -6.96 19.23
N VAL A 66 -2.12 -7.01 17.89
CA VAL A 66 -0.91 -6.63 17.15
C VAL A 66 -1.10 -5.30 16.43
N CYS A 67 -0.47 -4.25 16.92
CA CYS A 67 -0.45 -2.93 16.29
C CYS A 67 0.26 -2.96 14.92
N TYR A 68 -0.24 -2.18 13.96
CA TYR A 68 0.37 -2.01 12.63
C TYR A 68 0.40 -0.52 12.22
N GLY A 69 0.76 -0.25 10.96
CA GLY A 69 0.63 1.07 10.38
C GLY A 69 1.68 2.08 10.90
N GLY A 70 1.30 3.37 10.88
CA GLY A 70 2.21 4.45 11.26
C GLY A 70 2.64 4.39 12.71
N THR A 71 1.70 4.09 13.62
CA THR A 71 1.95 4.03 15.07
C THR A 71 2.87 2.88 15.42
N ALA A 72 2.70 1.71 14.78
CA ALA A 72 3.64 0.60 14.97
C ALA A 72 5.05 0.93 14.48
N ILE A 73 5.18 1.52 13.28
CA ILE A 73 6.50 1.95 12.79
C ILE A 73 7.13 2.94 13.76
N ASN A 74 6.39 3.96 14.21
CA ASN A 74 6.91 4.97 15.12
C ASN A 74 7.41 4.36 16.43
N ASN A 75 6.60 3.52 17.08
CA ASN A 75 6.89 3.07 18.44
C ASN A 75 8.04 2.06 18.54
N ILE A 76 8.31 1.32 17.45
CA ILE A 76 9.47 0.42 17.39
C ILE A 76 10.78 1.15 17.05
N LEU A 77 10.73 2.39 16.58
CA LEU A 77 11.93 3.17 16.29
C LEU A 77 12.55 3.72 17.59
N PRO A 78 13.88 3.95 17.59
CA PRO A 78 14.52 4.65 18.69
C PRO A 78 14.00 6.11 18.75
N PRO A 79 13.98 6.74 19.95
CA PRO A 79 13.31 8.04 20.17
C PRO A 79 13.70 9.14 19.16
N GLU A 80 14.97 9.22 18.80
CA GLU A 80 15.52 10.22 17.87
C GLU A 80 15.03 10.08 16.43
N ASP A 81 14.56 8.88 16.05
CA ASP A 81 14.00 8.58 14.73
C ASP A 81 12.47 8.47 14.78
N GLN A 82 11.81 8.77 15.91
CA GLN A 82 10.36 8.83 15.96
C GLN A 82 9.84 10.08 15.23
N PHE A 83 8.76 9.91 14.47
CA PHE A 83 8.18 10.97 13.63
C PHE A 83 6.79 11.43 14.11
N TYR A 84 6.25 10.81 15.15
CA TYR A 84 5.08 11.31 15.87
C TYR A 84 5.49 11.91 17.20
N ASN A 85 4.93 13.07 17.52
CA ASN A 85 5.11 13.72 18.80
C ASN A 85 3.87 13.49 19.68
N ARG A 86 4.01 12.67 20.73
CA ARG A 86 2.91 12.32 21.65
C ARG A 86 2.41 13.51 22.47
N ASP A 87 3.20 14.57 22.59
CA ASP A 87 2.78 15.80 23.26
C ASP A 87 1.87 16.67 22.40
N LEU A 88 1.88 16.45 21.08
CA LEU A 88 1.14 17.26 20.10
C LEU A 88 0.06 16.47 19.37
N GLU A 89 0.18 15.14 19.27
CA GLU A 89 -0.68 14.32 18.43
C GLU A 89 -1.23 13.11 19.20
N ILE A 90 -2.52 12.82 19.02
CA ILE A 90 -3.12 11.59 19.50
C ILE A 90 -2.59 10.43 18.64
N PRO A 91 -2.08 9.34 19.24
CA PRO A 91 -1.67 8.16 18.48
C PRO A 91 -2.86 7.55 17.71
N ASP A 92 -2.68 7.35 16.40
CA ASP A 92 -3.64 6.66 15.55
C ASP A 92 -3.44 5.15 15.69
N TYR A 93 -4.12 4.53 16.65
CA TYR A 93 -3.94 3.11 16.95
C TYR A 93 -4.71 2.22 15.96
N ASP A 94 -3.94 1.72 15.00
CA ASP A 94 -4.29 0.63 14.09
C ASP A 94 -3.81 -0.71 14.68
N PHE A 95 -4.70 -1.68 14.89
CA PHE A 95 -4.28 -3.03 15.31
C PHE A 95 -5.12 -4.17 14.72
N PHE A 96 -4.46 -5.31 14.53
CA PHE A 96 -5.08 -6.52 14.06
C PHE A 96 -5.73 -7.29 15.22
N SER A 97 -6.85 -7.92 14.91
CA SER A 97 -7.50 -8.90 15.78
C SER A 97 -8.07 -10.06 14.96
N PRO A 98 -7.98 -11.31 15.46
CA PRO A 98 -8.68 -12.45 14.87
C PRO A 98 -10.20 -12.42 15.17
N ASN A 99 -10.67 -11.47 15.98
CA ASN A 99 -12.06 -11.31 16.41
C ASN A 99 -12.48 -9.82 16.44
N ALA A 100 -12.09 -9.07 15.41
CA ALA A 100 -12.07 -7.60 15.42
C ALA A 100 -13.42 -6.95 15.77
N MET A 101 -14.52 -7.51 15.29
CA MET A 101 -15.86 -6.98 15.56
C MET A 101 -16.22 -7.03 17.06
N ASN A 102 -15.96 -8.17 17.70
CA ASN A 102 -16.27 -8.37 19.10
C ASN A 102 -15.29 -7.62 20.00
N ASP A 103 -14.03 -7.50 19.58
CA ASP A 103 -13.06 -6.66 20.27
C ASP A 103 -13.45 -5.18 20.22
N ALA A 104 -14.01 -4.69 19.11
CA ALA A 104 -14.53 -3.33 19.01
C ALA A 104 -15.71 -3.10 19.98
N LYS A 105 -16.66 -4.05 20.05
CA LYS A 105 -17.77 -4.00 21.01
C LYS A 105 -17.27 -4.02 22.46
N ALA A 106 -16.34 -4.92 22.78
CA ALA A 106 -15.77 -5.05 24.12
C ALA A 106 -15.01 -3.79 24.55
N LEU A 107 -14.25 -3.16 23.64
CA LEU A 107 -13.56 -1.91 23.92
C LEU A 107 -14.55 -0.76 24.18
N ALA A 108 -15.62 -0.65 23.38
CA ALA A 108 -16.70 0.29 23.62
C ALA A 108 -17.37 0.07 24.99
N ASP A 109 -17.62 -1.20 25.36
CA ASP A 109 -18.19 -1.53 26.67
C ASP A 109 -17.28 -1.10 27.82
N ILE A 110 -15.97 -1.25 27.69
CA ILE A 110 -15.00 -0.82 28.70
C ILE A 110 -15.08 0.69 28.90
N TYR A 111 -15.08 1.48 27.82
CA TYR A 111 -15.20 2.93 27.92
C TYR A 111 -16.52 3.35 28.58
N PHE A 112 -17.63 2.77 28.14
CA PHE A 112 -18.93 3.11 28.71
C PHE A 112 -19.02 2.73 30.20
N LYS A 113 -18.47 1.56 30.59
CA LYS A 113 -18.39 1.14 31.99
C LYS A 113 -17.57 2.10 32.86
N GLN A 114 -16.55 2.73 32.29
CA GLN A 114 -15.73 3.75 32.97
C GLN A 114 -16.38 5.14 33.00
N GLY A 115 -17.57 5.31 32.42
CA GLY A 115 -18.33 6.56 32.52
C GLY A 115 -18.00 7.61 31.46
N PHE A 116 -17.33 7.21 30.38
CA PHE A 116 -17.24 8.03 29.16
C PHE A 116 -18.59 8.07 28.44
N SER A 117 -18.89 9.18 27.78
CA SER A 117 -20.11 9.36 26.98
C SER A 117 -19.82 9.22 25.48
N ASP A 118 -20.87 9.17 24.66
CA ASP A 118 -20.77 9.20 23.20
C ASP A 118 -19.84 8.11 22.65
N VAL A 119 -19.94 6.92 23.24
CA VAL A 119 -19.14 5.76 22.87
C VAL A 119 -19.83 5.01 21.74
N GLU A 120 -19.13 4.79 20.62
CA GLU A 120 -19.68 4.06 19.47
C GLU A 120 -18.62 3.14 18.87
N ALA A 121 -18.96 1.88 18.64
CA ALA A 121 -18.21 1.00 17.74
C ALA A 121 -18.97 0.85 16.42
N LYS A 122 -18.34 1.15 15.28
CA LYS A 122 -18.98 1.03 13.96
C LYS A 122 -18.08 0.41 12.90
N ALA A 123 -18.69 -0.17 11.88
CA ALA A 123 -17.95 -0.70 10.73
C ALA A 123 -17.25 0.45 9.95
N GLY A 124 -15.96 0.25 9.66
CA GLY A 124 -15.16 1.15 8.84
C GLY A 124 -15.53 1.06 7.36
N VAL A 125 -14.89 1.87 6.50
CA VAL A 125 -15.18 1.87 5.05
C VAL A 125 -14.84 0.52 4.43
N HIS A 126 -13.68 -0.05 4.77
CA HIS A 126 -13.23 -1.36 4.34
C HIS A 126 -13.90 -2.47 5.17
N TYR A 127 -14.30 -3.55 4.51
CA TYR A 127 -14.89 -4.71 5.18
C TYR A 127 -13.88 -5.32 6.16
N GLY A 128 -14.35 -5.71 7.35
CA GLY A 128 -13.51 -6.32 8.38
C GLY A 128 -12.73 -5.32 9.25
N THR A 129 -12.76 -4.02 8.97
CA THR A 129 -12.23 -2.99 9.86
C THR A 129 -13.35 -2.33 10.65
N TYR A 130 -13.16 -2.15 11.95
CA TYR A 130 -14.12 -1.51 12.86
C TYR A 130 -13.45 -0.34 13.57
N LYS A 131 -14.21 0.72 13.81
CA LYS A 131 -13.74 1.96 14.41
C LYS A 131 -14.43 2.15 15.75
N VAL A 132 -13.66 2.50 16.78
CA VAL A 132 -14.20 2.85 18.10
C VAL A 132 -14.04 4.34 18.32
N PHE A 133 -15.15 4.98 18.69
CA PHE A 133 -15.24 6.40 19.01
C PHE A 133 -15.54 6.59 20.49
N VAL A 134 -14.90 7.59 21.10
CA VAL A 134 -15.14 8.03 22.48
C VAL A 134 -15.13 9.54 22.48
N ASN A 135 -16.15 10.19 23.04
CA ASN A 135 -16.29 11.65 23.03
C ASN A 135 -16.08 12.26 21.63
N PHE A 136 -16.61 11.59 20.59
CA PHE A 136 -16.48 11.92 19.16
C PHE A 136 -15.07 11.81 18.54
N PHE A 137 -14.04 11.44 19.30
CA PHE A 137 -12.72 11.12 18.76
C PHE A 137 -12.70 9.68 18.26
N GLN A 138 -12.13 9.44 17.07
CA GLN A 138 -11.82 8.09 16.62
C GLN A 138 -10.57 7.62 17.35
N ILE A 139 -10.73 6.66 18.27
CA ILE A 139 -9.67 6.23 19.18
C ILE A 139 -8.90 5.01 18.64
N ALA A 140 -9.57 4.15 17.87
CA ALA A 140 -8.96 2.92 17.37
C ALA A 140 -9.57 2.42 16.07
N ASP A 141 -8.70 1.86 15.22
CA ASP A 141 -9.06 1.05 14.04
C ASP A 141 -8.65 -0.41 14.29
N ILE A 142 -9.65 -1.29 14.37
CA ILE A 142 -9.49 -2.72 14.65
C ILE A 142 -9.75 -3.50 13.38
N THR A 143 -8.71 -4.10 12.80
CA THR A 143 -8.80 -4.81 11.53
C THR A 143 -8.79 -6.32 11.72
N GLN A 144 -9.78 -7.00 11.14
CA GLN A 144 -9.89 -8.44 11.12
C GLN A 144 -8.70 -9.06 10.38
N LEU A 145 -8.04 -10.01 11.02
CA LEU A 145 -6.96 -10.79 10.41
C LEU A 145 -7.27 -12.28 10.50
N ASP A 146 -6.84 -13.06 9.50
CA ASP A 146 -6.92 -14.52 9.56
C ASP A 146 -6.16 -15.05 10.78
N SER A 147 -6.73 -16.03 11.48
CA SER A 147 -6.17 -16.56 12.73
C SER A 147 -4.75 -17.12 12.59
N LYS A 148 -4.43 -17.77 11.45
CA LYS A 148 -3.09 -18.33 11.21
C LYS A 148 -2.09 -17.22 10.92
N LEU A 149 -2.48 -16.24 10.10
CA LEU A 149 -1.65 -15.07 9.82
C LEU A 149 -1.43 -14.23 11.09
N PHE A 150 -2.49 -13.96 11.88
CA PHE A 150 -2.41 -13.25 13.15
C PHE A 150 -1.47 -13.94 14.12
N SER A 151 -1.59 -15.26 14.28
CA SER A 151 -0.69 -16.03 15.16
C SER A 151 0.76 -15.95 14.71
N SER A 152 1.00 -15.96 13.39
CA SER A 152 2.33 -15.80 12.80
C SER A 152 2.92 -14.42 13.07
N LEU A 153 2.14 -13.35 12.90
CA LEU A 153 2.57 -11.98 13.21
C LEU A 153 2.85 -11.81 14.70
N LYS A 154 1.93 -12.27 15.55
CA LYS A 154 2.04 -12.17 17.01
C LYS A 154 3.32 -12.84 17.53
N ARG A 155 3.66 -14.03 17.04
CA ARG A 155 4.90 -14.74 17.43
C ARG A 155 6.19 -13.98 17.08
N ASN A 156 6.16 -13.16 16.03
CA ASN A 156 7.32 -12.41 15.54
C ASN A 156 7.26 -10.91 15.89
N ALA A 157 6.29 -10.52 16.74
CA ALA A 157 6.04 -9.13 17.06
C ALA A 157 7.19 -8.53 17.88
N VAL A 158 7.41 -7.23 17.72
CA VAL A 158 8.27 -6.45 18.62
C VAL A 158 7.41 -6.03 19.81
N ILE A 159 7.80 -6.41 21.02
CA ILE A 159 7.05 -6.08 22.23
C ILE A 159 7.71 -4.87 22.90
N LYS A 160 6.93 -3.85 23.19
CA LYS A 160 7.36 -2.66 23.95
C LYS A 160 6.22 -2.23 24.85
N ASP A 161 6.51 -2.06 26.14
CA ASP A 161 5.52 -1.71 27.17
C ASP A 161 4.30 -2.65 27.20
N GLY A 162 4.51 -3.95 26.96
CA GLY A 162 3.46 -4.97 26.88
C GLY A 162 2.65 -5.00 25.58
N ILE A 163 2.77 -3.97 24.74
CA ILE A 163 2.07 -3.88 23.45
C ILE A 163 2.87 -4.62 22.37
N HIS A 164 2.16 -5.44 21.58
CA HIS A 164 2.74 -6.13 20.44
C HIS A 164 2.67 -5.25 19.20
N TYR A 165 3.81 -4.96 18.58
CA TYR A 165 3.91 -4.25 17.32
C TYR A 165 4.29 -5.21 16.19
N SER A 166 3.68 -5.01 15.02
CA SER A 166 3.92 -5.85 13.84
C SER A 166 5.42 -5.99 13.55
N PRO A 167 5.88 -7.18 13.14
CA PRO A 167 7.28 -7.41 12.82
C PRO A 167 7.80 -6.41 11.77
N PRO A 168 9.07 -5.95 11.84
CA PRO A 168 9.61 -4.98 10.87
C PRO A 168 9.46 -5.41 9.42
N ASN A 169 9.63 -6.70 9.12
CA ASN A 169 9.47 -7.23 7.76
C ASN A 169 8.01 -7.26 7.30
N PHE A 170 7.03 -7.36 8.20
CA PHE A 170 5.62 -7.18 7.84
C PHE A 170 5.28 -5.70 7.60
N LEU A 171 5.84 -4.79 8.39
CA LEU A 171 5.70 -3.35 8.16
C LEU A 171 6.33 -2.93 6.81
N ARG A 172 7.50 -3.49 6.47
CA ARG A 172 8.10 -3.37 5.13
C ARG A 172 7.16 -3.86 4.05
N MET A 173 6.58 -5.06 4.24
CA MET A 173 5.63 -5.64 3.28
C MET A 173 4.51 -4.65 2.97
N ALA A 174 3.86 -4.09 4.00
CA ALA A 174 2.78 -3.13 3.82
C ALA A 174 3.23 -1.86 3.08
N MET A 175 4.44 -1.35 3.37
CA MET A 175 4.97 -0.19 2.67
C MET A 175 5.31 -0.47 1.20
N TYR A 176 5.93 -1.62 0.91
CA TYR A 176 6.18 -2.06 -0.47
C TYR A 176 4.88 -2.31 -1.23
N LEU A 177 3.85 -2.83 -0.55
CA LEU A 177 2.53 -3.01 -1.12
C LEU A 177 1.95 -1.70 -1.64
N GLU A 178 1.97 -0.64 -0.83
CA GLU A 178 1.51 0.70 -1.22
C GLU A 178 2.32 1.26 -2.41
N LEU A 179 3.66 1.18 -2.36
CA LEU A 179 4.55 1.66 -3.42
C LEU A 179 4.42 0.85 -4.73
N SER A 180 3.99 -0.41 -4.63
CA SER A 180 3.77 -1.29 -5.76
C SER A 180 2.43 -1.08 -6.47
N ARG A 181 1.51 -0.27 -5.91
CA ARG A 181 0.13 -0.10 -6.39
C ARG A 181 -0.11 1.29 -6.99
N PRO A 182 0.27 1.54 -8.26
CA PRO A 182 0.05 2.85 -8.89
C PRO A 182 -1.43 3.18 -9.13
N GLY A 183 -2.32 2.18 -9.13
CA GLY A 183 -3.76 2.42 -9.14
C GLY A 183 -4.35 2.79 -7.78
N GLY A 184 -3.59 2.63 -6.69
CA GLY A 184 -4.01 2.94 -5.31
C GLY A 184 -3.87 4.43 -4.96
N ASP A 185 -3.78 4.73 -3.66
CA ASP A 185 -3.62 6.12 -3.19
C ASP A 185 -2.16 6.57 -3.25
N ILE A 186 -1.78 7.12 -4.42
CA ILE A 186 -0.43 7.62 -4.68
C ILE A 186 -0.06 8.84 -3.84
N THR A 187 -1.03 9.54 -3.21
CA THR A 187 -0.74 10.70 -2.36
C THR A 187 0.05 10.32 -1.11
N ARG A 188 0.06 9.03 -0.76
CA ARG A 188 0.76 8.48 0.40
C ARG A 188 2.21 8.09 0.10
N TRP A 189 2.59 7.97 -1.18
CA TRP A 189 3.88 7.39 -1.57
C TRP A 189 5.09 8.09 -0.97
N GLU A 190 5.07 9.43 -0.92
CA GLU A 190 6.16 10.20 -0.31
C GLU A 190 6.35 9.83 1.17
N LYS A 191 5.25 9.84 1.93
CA LYS A 191 5.22 9.49 3.36
C LYS A 191 5.63 8.04 3.58
N VAL A 192 5.16 7.12 2.74
CA VAL A 192 5.50 5.68 2.80
C VAL A 192 6.99 5.48 2.54
N LEU A 193 7.57 6.11 1.52
CA LEU A 193 8.99 5.97 1.20
C LEU A 193 9.90 6.50 2.32
N LYS A 194 9.57 7.67 2.90
CA LYS A 194 10.32 8.23 4.05
C LYS A 194 10.34 7.26 5.23
N ARG A 195 9.18 6.68 5.58
CA ARG A 195 9.05 5.68 6.65
C ARG A 195 9.79 4.38 6.34
N LEU A 196 9.73 3.90 5.10
CA LEU A 196 10.45 2.72 4.67
C LEU A 196 11.96 2.90 4.82
N ASN A 197 12.50 4.06 4.44
CA ASN A 197 13.91 4.37 4.60
C ASN A 197 14.32 4.39 6.08
N LEU A 198 13.51 5.00 6.94
CA LEU A 198 13.74 5.07 8.38
C LEU A 198 13.69 3.69 9.05
N LEU A 199 12.72 2.87 8.66
CA LEU A 199 12.63 1.48 9.12
C LEU A 199 13.83 0.66 8.63
N ASN A 200 14.30 0.87 7.40
CA ASN A 200 15.48 0.18 6.87
C ASN A 200 16.80 0.61 7.53
N LYS A 201 16.89 1.87 7.99
CA LYS A 201 18.01 2.37 8.80
C LYS A 201 18.10 1.62 10.13
N ASN A 202 16.98 1.52 10.85
CA ASN A 202 16.93 1.00 12.22
C ASN A 202 16.75 -0.52 12.33
N TYR A 203 16.13 -1.13 11.33
CA TYR A 203 15.89 -2.58 11.29
C TYR A 203 16.41 -3.19 10.00
N PRO A 204 17.71 -3.12 9.65
CA PRO A 204 18.20 -3.55 8.34
C PRO A 204 17.66 -4.92 7.90
N LEU A 205 17.26 -5.03 6.63
CA LEU A 205 16.83 -6.29 6.06
C LEU A 205 18.05 -7.19 5.87
N LYS A 206 18.24 -8.14 6.80
CA LYS A 206 19.33 -9.11 6.79
C LYS A 206 18.76 -10.52 6.88
N ALA A 207 19.32 -11.42 6.09
CA ALA A 207 19.07 -12.84 6.14
C ALA A 207 20.32 -13.56 6.66
N GLU A 208 20.13 -14.57 7.49
CA GLU A 208 21.24 -15.39 7.99
C GLU A 208 21.50 -16.57 7.07
N LYS A 209 22.80 -16.88 6.90
CA LYS A 209 23.27 -18.07 6.19
C LYS A 209 22.63 -18.20 4.80
N CYS A 210 22.72 -17.14 4.00
CA CYS A 210 22.45 -17.21 2.58
C CYS A 210 23.68 -17.79 1.90
N ASP A 211 23.95 -19.09 2.08
CA ASP A 211 25.02 -19.82 1.39
C ASP A 211 24.42 -20.80 0.35
N PRO A 212 25.05 -20.98 -0.84
CA PRO A 212 24.45 -21.75 -1.93
C PRO A 212 24.35 -23.24 -1.59
N GLU A 213 25.25 -23.74 -0.75
CA GLU A 213 25.35 -25.15 -0.38
C GLU A 213 24.22 -25.59 0.57
N THR A 214 23.88 -24.78 1.57
CA THR A 214 22.72 -25.02 2.43
C THR A 214 21.43 -24.93 1.62
N PHE A 215 21.39 -24.06 0.62
CA PHE A 215 20.25 -23.97 -0.29
C PHE A 215 20.12 -25.23 -1.17
N ARG A 216 21.23 -25.68 -1.77
CA ARG A 216 21.32 -26.93 -2.54
C ARG A 216 20.87 -28.13 -1.72
N ARG A 217 21.27 -28.22 -0.45
CA ARG A 217 20.84 -29.26 0.50
C ARG A 217 19.34 -29.18 0.83
N SER A 218 18.78 -27.98 0.96
CA SER A 218 17.33 -27.79 1.17
C SER A 218 16.49 -28.19 -0.04
N LEU A 219 17.08 -28.16 -1.24
CA LEU A 219 16.45 -28.57 -2.49
C LEU A 219 16.71 -30.03 -2.84
N SER A 220 17.86 -30.61 -2.47
CA SER A 220 18.12 -32.04 -2.63
C SER A 220 17.25 -32.90 -1.72
N ALA A 221 16.72 -32.33 -0.64
CA ALA A 221 15.63 -32.93 0.14
C ALA A 221 14.30 -33.03 -0.65
N ARG A 222 14.16 -32.27 -1.74
CA ARG A 222 13.13 -32.50 -2.76
C ARG A 222 13.76 -33.37 -3.83
N SER A 223 13.43 -34.66 -3.82
CA SER A 223 13.82 -35.57 -4.91
C SER A 223 13.31 -34.99 -6.23
N LYS A 224 14.21 -34.36 -7.02
CA LYS A 224 13.91 -33.96 -8.39
C LYS A 224 13.62 -35.27 -9.12
N THR A 225 12.39 -35.46 -9.58
CA THR A 225 12.06 -36.63 -10.40
C THR A 225 12.97 -36.63 -11.63
N LYS A 226 13.54 -37.78 -11.99
CA LYS A 226 14.41 -37.92 -13.18
C LYS A 226 13.77 -37.24 -14.41
N GLN A 227 12.45 -37.36 -14.55
CA GLN A 227 11.66 -36.76 -15.62
C GLN A 227 11.79 -35.23 -15.73
N TYR A 228 11.69 -34.48 -14.63
CA TYR A 228 11.81 -33.01 -14.70
C TYR A 228 13.20 -32.60 -15.22
N TYR A 229 14.25 -33.31 -14.82
CA TYR A 229 15.61 -32.99 -15.25
C TYR A 229 15.78 -33.14 -16.78
N TYR A 230 15.27 -34.23 -17.36
CA TYR A 230 15.37 -34.47 -18.80
C TYR A 230 14.48 -33.57 -19.66
N GLN A 231 13.36 -33.08 -19.12
CA GLN A 231 12.38 -32.29 -19.88
C GLN A 231 12.36 -30.81 -19.47
N LYS A 232 13.38 -30.36 -18.71
CA LYS A 232 13.42 -29.01 -18.14
C LYS A 232 13.26 -27.91 -19.20
N ASP A 233 14.00 -28.01 -20.30
CA ASP A 233 13.97 -26.97 -21.34
C ASP A 233 12.60 -26.89 -22.01
N VAL A 234 11.99 -28.05 -22.33
CA VAL A 234 10.63 -28.15 -22.87
C VAL A 234 9.62 -27.52 -21.91
N ILE A 235 9.70 -27.84 -20.62
CA ILE A 235 8.81 -27.27 -19.58
C ILE A 235 8.97 -25.75 -19.52
N HIS A 236 10.21 -25.27 -19.53
CA HIS A 236 10.51 -23.83 -19.45
C HIS A 236 9.99 -23.07 -20.66
N ASP A 237 10.16 -23.61 -21.85
CA ASP A 237 9.76 -22.96 -23.09
C ASP A 237 8.24 -22.88 -23.21
N VAL A 238 7.53 -23.98 -22.88
CA VAL A 238 6.06 -23.99 -22.81
C VAL A 238 5.54 -22.90 -21.85
N ILE A 239 6.11 -22.82 -20.65
CA ILE A 239 5.67 -21.80 -19.68
C ILE A 239 6.00 -20.39 -20.17
N LYS A 240 7.20 -20.14 -20.69
CA LYS A 240 7.59 -18.81 -21.19
C LYS A 240 6.72 -18.35 -22.35
N ASP A 241 6.37 -19.25 -23.26
CA ASP A 241 5.50 -18.95 -24.39
C ASP A 241 4.09 -18.60 -23.90
N ILE A 242 3.49 -19.42 -23.03
CA ILE A 242 2.18 -19.12 -22.43
C ILE A 242 2.20 -17.77 -21.68
N VAL A 243 3.22 -17.50 -20.88
CA VAL A 243 3.35 -16.25 -20.12
C VAL A 243 3.47 -15.04 -21.05
N THR A 244 4.17 -15.18 -22.17
CA THR A 244 4.32 -14.12 -23.17
C THR A 244 3.01 -13.89 -23.92
N ASP A 245 2.35 -14.96 -24.38
CA ASP A 245 1.11 -14.92 -25.15
C ASP A 245 -0.05 -14.35 -24.34
N GLU A 246 -0.19 -14.77 -23.08
CA GLU A 246 -1.21 -14.26 -22.15
C GLU A 246 -0.80 -12.94 -21.49
N LYS A 247 0.41 -12.45 -21.80
CA LYS A 247 0.97 -11.20 -21.27
C LYS A 247 0.95 -11.16 -19.74
N LEU A 248 1.29 -12.27 -19.10
CA LEU A 248 1.34 -12.43 -17.64
C LEU A 248 2.61 -11.76 -17.07
N VAL A 249 2.68 -11.64 -15.75
CA VAL A 249 3.83 -11.00 -15.06
C VAL A 249 4.61 -12.01 -14.24
N TYR A 250 5.92 -12.07 -14.44
CA TYR A 250 6.83 -12.86 -13.61
C TYR A 250 7.07 -12.18 -12.27
N ILE A 251 6.89 -12.91 -11.17
CA ILE A 251 7.18 -12.44 -9.79
C ILE A 251 8.13 -13.36 -9.02
N GLY A 252 8.57 -14.48 -9.62
CA GLY A 252 9.29 -15.56 -8.95
C GLY A 252 10.72 -15.81 -9.45
N GLY A 253 11.09 -17.08 -9.58
CA GLY A 253 12.41 -17.53 -10.03
C GLY A 253 12.95 -16.84 -11.26
N TYR A 254 12.18 -16.87 -12.35
CA TYR A 254 12.58 -16.23 -13.58
C TYR A 254 12.73 -14.70 -13.44
N ALA A 255 11.91 -14.04 -12.63
CA ALA A 255 12.11 -12.62 -12.33
C ALA A 255 13.43 -12.39 -11.58
N ASN A 256 13.71 -13.20 -10.55
CA ASN A 256 14.95 -13.11 -9.78
C ASN A 256 16.20 -13.36 -10.66
N SER A 257 16.15 -14.33 -11.57
CA SER A 257 17.25 -14.62 -12.50
C SER A 257 17.50 -13.45 -13.45
N LEU A 258 16.46 -12.74 -13.88
CA LEU A 258 16.61 -11.52 -14.69
C LEU A 258 17.25 -10.37 -13.90
N TYR A 259 16.90 -10.22 -12.62
CA TYR A 259 17.55 -9.25 -11.74
C TYR A 259 19.00 -9.64 -11.40
N SER A 260 19.38 -10.93 -11.51
CA SER A 260 20.69 -11.44 -11.05
C SER A 260 21.88 -10.80 -11.75
N ARG A 261 21.62 -10.34 -12.96
CA ARG A 261 22.56 -9.65 -13.83
C ARG A 261 23.15 -8.40 -13.20
N TYR A 262 22.49 -7.84 -12.18
CA TYR A 262 22.95 -6.66 -11.45
C TYR A 262 23.79 -7.01 -10.20
N LEU A 263 24.11 -8.28 -9.98
CA LEU A 263 25.04 -8.74 -8.94
C LEU A 263 26.41 -9.13 -9.47
N LYS A 264 27.36 -9.28 -8.53
CA LYS A 264 28.66 -9.93 -8.74
C LYS A 264 28.50 -11.44 -8.98
N SER A 265 29.43 -12.05 -9.70
CA SER A 265 29.35 -13.45 -10.17
C SER A 265 29.16 -14.47 -9.04
N ASN A 266 29.89 -14.34 -7.93
CA ASN A 266 29.76 -15.18 -6.74
C ASN A 266 28.36 -15.10 -6.08
N GLU A 267 27.67 -13.98 -6.22
CA GLU A 267 26.31 -13.77 -5.71
C GLU A 267 25.22 -14.27 -6.67
N ARG A 268 25.57 -14.62 -7.92
CA ARG A 268 24.61 -15.15 -8.90
C ARG A 268 24.34 -16.65 -8.70
N MET A 269 25.29 -17.40 -8.13
CA MET A 269 25.19 -18.86 -7.94
C MET A 269 23.94 -19.28 -7.15
N TYR A 270 23.43 -18.40 -6.28
CA TYR A 270 22.23 -18.58 -5.47
C TYR A 270 20.92 -18.71 -6.25
N LEU A 271 20.88 -18.22 -7.49
CA LEU A 271 19.64 -18.04 -8.25
C LEU A 271 19.36 -19.18 -9.23
N ASN A 272 20.32 -20.10 -9.42
CA ASN A 272 20.20 -21.27 -10.30
C ASN A 272 19.24 -22.36 -9.78
N GLU A 273 18.70 -22.17 -8.58
CA GLU A 273 18.05 -23.21 -7.77
C GLU A 273 16.60 -22.83 -7.38
N ILE A 274 16.00 -21.83 -8.04
CA ILE A 274 14.64 -21.37 -7.75
C ILE A 274 13.60 -22.07 -8.63
N PRO A 275 12.44 -22.57 -8.10
CA PRO A 275 11.33 -23.03 -8.93
C PRO A 275 11.00 -21.96 -9.97
N ASP A 276 10.90 -22.39 -11.21
CA ASP A 276 11.25 -21.49 -12.31
C ASP A 276 10.25 -20.33 -12.44
N PHE A 277 8.98 -20.53 -12.07
CA PHE A 277 7.92 -19.58 -12.38
C PHE A 277 6.92 -19.31 -11.24
N ASP A 278 7.02 -18.13 -10.63
CA ASP A 278 5.85 -17.53 -9.96
C ASP A 278 5.27 -16.45 -10.86
N LEU A 279 3.96 -16.49 -11.07
CA LEU A 279 3.25 -15.71 -12.09
C LEU A 279 2.05 -14.96 -11.49
N LEU A 280 1.79 -13.75 -11.97
CA LEU A 280 0.49 -13.09 -11.80
C LEU A 280 -0.37 -13.34 -13.04
N SER A 281 -1.56 -13.88 -12.83
CA SER A 281 -2.59 -14.06 -13.85
C SER A 281 -3.95 -13.59 -13.34
N THR A 282 -4.69 -12.82 -14.13
CA THR A 282 -6.08 -12.45 -13.80
C THR A 282 -7.04 -13.65 -13.89
N THR A 283 -6.63 -14.73 -14.58
CA THR A 283 -7.36 -15.99 -14.76
C THR A 283 -6.45 -17.19 -14.44
N PRO A 284 -5.99 -17.32 -13.19
CA PRO A 284 -4.92 -18.26 -12.85
C PRO A 284 -5.32 -19.74 -13.03
N ASP A 285 -6.61 -20.06 -12.92
CA ASP A 285 -7.16 -21.39 -13.16
C ASP A 285 -7.04 -21.80 -14.64
N LYS A 286 -7.38 -20.88 -15.54
CA LYS A 286 -7.27 -21.07 -16.98
C LYS A 286 -5.81 -21.17 -17.41
N THR A 287 -4.96 -20.30 -16.88
CA THR A 287 -3.51 -20.35 -17.15
C THR A 287 -2.93 -21.69 -16.66
N ALA A 288 -3.30 -22.18 -15.46
CA ALA A 288 -2.83 -23.46 -14.93
C ALA A 288 -3.24 -24.63 -15.84
N LYS A 289 -4.51 -24.66 -16.28
CA LYS A 289 -5.03 -25.68 -17.20
C LYS A 289 -4.30 -25.64 -18.54
N LYS A 290 -4.11 -24.45 -19.12
CA LYS A 290 -3.37 -24.28 -20.37
C LYS A 290 -1.93 -24.79 -20.27
N ILE A 291 -1.22 -24.48 -19.18
CA ILE A 291 0.13 -25.02 -18.94
C ILE A 291 0.09 -26.55 -18.92
N LYS A 292 -0.85 -27.14 -18.18
CA LYS A 292 -1.01 -28.59 -18.15
C LYS A 292 -1.26 -29.17 -19.54
N ASP A 293 -2.23 -28.62 -20.27
CA ASP A 293 -2.64 -29.12 -21.58
C ASP A 293 -1.50 -29.03 -22.61
N GLU A 294 -0.72 -27.94 -22.63
CA GLU A 294 0.43 -27.80 -23.52
C GLU A 294 1.60 -28.71 -23.15
N LEU A 295 1.83 -28.95 -21.85
CA LEU A 295 2.84 -29.92 -21.40
C LEU A 295 2.43 -31.36 -21.76
N ASP A 296 1.16 -31.71 -21.58
CA ASP A 296 0.62 -33.02 -21.96
C ASP A 296 0.81 -33.27 -23.47
N LYS A 297 0.54 -32.27 -24.33
CA LYS A 297 0.79 -32.33 -25.79
C LYS A 297 2.26 -32.52 -26.15
N LYS A 298 3.18 -32.10 -25.28
CA LYS A 298 4.63 -32.29 -25.42
C LYS A 298 5.14 -33.59 -24.78
N ASN A 299 4.24 -34.50 -24.43
CA ASN A 299 4.54 -35.79 -23.79
C ASN A 299 5.22 -35.65 -22.42
N VAL A 300 4.97 -34.54 -21.71
CA VAL A 300 5.35 -34.40 -20.31
C VAL A 300 4.30 -35.11 -19.46
N LEU A 301 4.66 -36.25 -18.86
CA LEU A 301 3.76 -37.06 -18.05
C LEU A 301 3.62 -36.52 -16.62
N HIS A 302 2.57 -36.96 -15.91
CA HIS A 302 2.33 -36.67 -14.49
C HIS A 302 2.21 -35.17 -14.14
N VAL A 303 1.66 -34.37 -15.06
CA VAL A 303 1.37 -32.97 -14.80
C VAL A 303 0.09 -32.85 -13.97
N THR A 304 0.18 -32.23 -12.79
CA THR A 304 -0.94 -32.06 -11.87
C THR A 304 -1.12 -30.59 -11.48
N ILE A 305 -2.35 -30.21 -11.14
CA ILE A 305 -2.70 -28.87 -10.66
C ILE A 305 -3.30 -29.01 -9.27
N GLU A 306 -2.73 -28.28 -8.30
CA GLU A 306 -3.28 -28.19 -6.95
C GLU A 306 -3.79 -26.77 -6.66
N THR A 307 -5.00 -26.68 -6.11
CA THR A 307 -5.55 -25.42 -5.64
C THR A 307 -5.07 -25.09 -4.23
N LYS A 308 -4.55 -23.88 -4.04
CA LYS A 308 -4.10 -23.37 -2.75
C LYS A 308 -5.07 -22.33 -2.22
N GLN A 309 -5.41 -22.45 -0.95
CA GLN A 309 -6.38 -21.58 -0.28
C GLN A 309 -5.89 -20.13 -0.20
N SER A 310 -6.83 -19.21 -0.28
CA SER A 310 -6.61 -17.78 -0.06
C SER A 310 -6.21 -17.46 1.38
N ILE A 311 -5.68 -16.26 1.56
CA ILE A 311 -5.57 -15.53 2.83
C ILE A 311 -6.35 -14.23 2.60
N PRO A 312 -7.50 -14.01 3.28
CA PRO A 312 -8.33 -12.83 3.08
C PRO A 312 -7.52 -11.53 3.06
N GLU A 313 -7.83 -10.61 2.14
CA GLU A 313 -7.14 -9.32 1.90
C GLU A 313 -5.65 -9.38 1.47
N TYR A 314 -4.93 -10.48 1.70
CA TYR A 314 -3.48 -10.57 1.45
C TYR A 314 -3.08 -11.47 0.28
N LEU A 315 -3.74 -12.62 0.10
CA LEU A 315 -3.41 -13.58 -0.95
C LEU A 315 -4.66 -14.24 -1.51
N SER A 316 -4.85 -14.18 -2.83
CA SER A 316 -5.98 -14.87 -3.47
C SER A 316 -5.75 -16.38 -3.53
N THR A 317 -6.81 -17.11 -3.84
CA THR A 317 -6.70 -18.51 -4.28
C THR A 317 -5.75 -18.57 -5.47
N HIS A 318 -4.78 -19.47 -5.40
CA HIS A 318 -3.73 -19.63 -6.41
C HIS A 318 -3.53 -21.11 -6.73
N TYR A 319 -2.81 -21.37 -7.81
CA TYR A 319 -2.67 -22.72 -8.36
C TYR A 319 -1.20 -23.09 -8.42
N GLU A 320 -0.88 -24.29 -7.97
CA GLU A 320 0.43 -24.91 -8.12
C GLU A 320 0.36 -25.94 -9.24
N VAL A 321 1.22 -25.79 -10.25
CA VAL A 321 1.40 -26.79 -11.31
C VAL A 321 2.65 -27.59 -10.98
N LYS A 322 2.55 -28.92 -11.03
CA LYS A 322 3.64 -29.85 -10.71
C LYS A 322 3.85 -30.89 -11.79
N VAL A 323 5.08 -31.38 -11.91
CA VAL A 323 5.45 -32.57 -12.68
C VAL A 323 5.92 -33.63 -11.69
N GLY A 324 5.10 -34.66 -11.47
CA GLY A 324 5.28 -35.56 -10.32
C GLY A 324 5.20 -34.79 -8.99
N SER A 325 6.25 -34.86 -8.18
CA SER A 325 6.36 -34.13 -6.90
C SER A 325 6.96 -32.72 -7.05
N GLN A 326 7.51 -32.36 -8.21
CA GLN A 326 8.26 -31.13 -8.41
C GLN A 326 7.33 -29.97 -8.83
N PRO A 327 7.23 -28.89 -8.04
CA PRO A 327 6.54 -27.68 -8.46
C PRO A 327 7.28 -27.00 -9.60
N ILE A 328 6.57 -26.65 -10.67
CA ILE A 328 7.10 -25.95 -11.85
C ILE A 328 6.53 -24.53 -11.99
N ALA A 329 5.31 -24.28 -11.49
CA ALA A 329 4.73 -22.94 -11.48
C ALA A 329 3.78 -22.70 -10.31
N TYR A 330 3.81 -21.50 -9.74
CA TYR A 330 2.71 -20.96 -8.91
C TYR A 330 2.05 -19.78 -9.62
N ILE A 331 0.73 -19.80 -9.69
CA ILE A 331 -0.05 -18.82 -10.47
C ILE A 331 -1.04 -18.10 -9.56
N TYR A 332 -0.76 -16.84 -9.28
CA TYR A 332 -1.48 -16.01 -8.32
C TYR A 332 -2.44 -15.05 -9.02
N LYS A 333 -3.66 -14.91 -8.49
CA LYS A 333 -4.55 -13.83 -8.91
C LYS A 333 -4.17 -12.53 -8.21
N PRO A 334 -3.86 -11.44 -8.92
CA PRO A 334 -3.58 -10.18 -8.27
C PRO A 334 -4.85 -9.66 -7.56
N LEU A 335 -4.70 -9.23 -6.30
CA LEU A 335 -5.79 -8.61 -5.52
C LEU A 335 -5.97 -7.12 -5.85
N ALA A 336 -4.96 -6.52 -6.49
CA ALA A 336 -4.86 -5.10 -6.81
C ALA A 336 -4.09 -4.91 -8.13
N CYS A 337 -3.90 -3.66 -8.57
CA CYS A 337 -3.02 -3.38 -9.71
C CYS A 337 -1.57 -3.29 -9.23
N HIS A 338 -0.74 -4.28 -9.52
CA HIS A 338 0.65 -4.35 -9.09
C HIS A 338 1.62 -3.93 -10.20
N SER A 339 2.60 -3.11 -9.87
CA SER A 339 3.52 -2.53 -10.85
C SER A 339 4.48 -3.56 -11.44
N TYR A 340 4.77 -3.39 -12.72
CA TYR A 340 5.75 -4.19 -13.45
C TYR A 340 6.54 -3.33 -14.45
N ASN A 341 7.65 -3.88 -14.91
CA ASN A 341 8.49 -3.35 -15.99
C ASN A 341 8.46 -4.28 -17.19
N THR A 342 8.68 -3.74 -18.38
CA THR A 342 8.84 -4.52 -19.61
C THR A 342 10.31 -4.57 -20.02
N ILE A 343 10.75 -5.72 -20.53
CA ILE A 343 12.04 -5.86 -21.19
C ILE A 343 11.88 -6.59 -22.52
N LYS A 344 12.77 -6.32 -23.48
CA LYS A 344 12.84 -7.03 -24.74
C LYS A 344 14.04 -7.97 -24.74
N LEU A 345 13.82 -9.25 -24.95
CA LEU A 345 14.85 -10.28 -25.05
C LEU A 345 14.55 -11.13 -26.30
N ASN A 346 15.51 -11.27 -27.21
CA ASN A 346 15.37 -12.05 -28.46
C ASN A 346 14.09 -11.73 -29.23
N GLY A 347 13.76 -10.44 -29.37
CA GLY A 347 12.54 -9.98 -30.05
C GLY A 347 11.25 -10.09 -29.24
N LYS A 348 11.20 -10.92 -28.18
CA LYS A 348 10.02 -11.10 -27.31
C LYS A 348 9.97 -10.08 -26.17
N ILE A 349 8.76 -9.67 -25.77
CA ILE A 349 8.53 -8.74 -24.65
C ILE A 349 8.16 -9.52 -23.40
N PHE A 350 8.93 -9.34 -22.33
CA PHE A 350 8.69 -9.95 -21.03
C PHE A 350 8.19 -8.89 -20.04
N ARG A 351 7.18 -9.23 -19.23
CA ARG A 351 6.69 -8.39 -18.14
C ARG A 351 7.20 -8.95 -16.81
N VAL A 352 7.99 -8.16 -16.10
CA VAL A 352 8.65 -8.57 -14.86
C VAL A 352 8.20 -7.62 -13.76
N ALA A 353 7.70 -8.16 -12.65
CA ALA A 353 7.30 -7.32 -11.53
C ALA A 353 8.46 -6.44 -11.06
N THR A 354 8.11 -5.22 -10.62
CA THR A 354 9.10 -4.34 -9.98
C THR A 354 9.60 -4.97 -8.69
N ILE A 355 10.76 -4.51 -8.21
CA ILE A 355 11.28 -4.91 -6.90
C ILE A 355 10.25 -4.61 -5.80
N ASP A 356 9.57 -3.45 -5.83
CA ASP A 356 8.55 -3.12 -4.84
C ASP A 356 7.40 -4.16 -4.85
N THR A 357 6.93 -4.59 -6.03
CA THR A 357 5.95 -5.68 -6.15
C THR A 357 6.50 -6.99 -5.59
N MET A 358 7.68 -7.45 -6.02
CA MET A 358 8.27 -8.71 -5.55
C MET A 358 8.47 -8.71 -4.02
N MET A 359 8.96 -7.61 -3.45
CA MET A 359 9.13 -7.42 -2.01
C MET A 359 7.80 -7.51 -1.25
N SER A 360 6.72 -6.96 -1.80
CA SER A 360 5.39 -7.06 -1.17
C SER A 360 4.91 -8.52 -1.05
N PHE A 361 5.12 -9.34 -2.09
CA PHE A 361 4.75 -10.76 -2.07
C PHE A 361 5.68 -11.58 -1.18
N TYR A 362 6.99 -11.42 -1.33
CA TYR A 362 7.97 -12.26 -0.61
C TYR A 362 7.91 -12.01 0.89
N LEU A 363 7.84 -10.75 1.32
CA LEU A 363 7.74 -10.45 2.74
C LEU A 363 6.41 -10.92 3.34
N LEU A 364 5.33 -10.99 2.56
CA LEU A 364 4.07 -11.62 3.00
C LEU A 364 4.24 -13.14 3.16
N PHE A 365 4.95 -13.80 2.26
CA PHE A 365 5.18 -15.25 2.30
C PHE A 365 5.92 -15.71 3.57
N LEU A 366 6.72 -14.84 4.19
CA LEU A 366 7.34 -15.10 5.49
C LEU A 366 6.31 -15.38 6.60
N TYR A 367 5.13 -14.75 6.53
CA TYR A 367 4.11 -14.82 7.57
C TYR A 367 2.91 -15.68 7.20
N ALA A 368 2.77 -16.05 5.92
CA ALA A 368 1.66 -16.84 5.41
C ALA A 368 1.52 -18.24 6.04
N ASN A 369 2.57 -18.73 6.74
CA ASN A 369 2.59 -20.02 7.44
C ASN A 369 2.16 -21.19 6.53
N ARG A 370 2.72 -21.24 5.32
CA ARG A 370 2.48 -22.31 4.34
C ARG A 370 3.76 -23.12 4.14
N PRO A 371 3.70 -24.46 4.09
CA PRO A 371 4.89 -25.32 4.05
C PRO A 371 5.71 -25.18 2.76
N TYR A 372 5.08 -24.72 1.67
CA TYR A 372 5.77 -24.51 0.39
C TYR A 372 6.55 -23.19 0.32
N TYR A 373 6.30 -22.25 1.24
CA TYR A 373 7.13 -21.06 1.41
C TYR A 373 8.24 -21.35 2.42
N ASN A 374 9.49 -21.34 1.98
CA ASN A 374 10.64 -21.48 2.86
C ASN A 374 11.05 -20.10 3.38
N PRO A 375 10.89 -19.78 4.68
CA PRO A 375 11.13 -18.42 5.19
C PRO A 375 12.58 -17.96 5.03
N ARG A 376 13.56 -18.83 5.28
CA ARG A 376 14.99 -18.50 5.15
C ARG A 376 15.34 -18.09 3.73
N ARG A 377 14.92 -18.92 2.76
CA ARG A 377 15.08 -18.64 1.34
C ARG A 377 14.41 -17.32 0.94
N THR A 378 13.16 -17.14 1.32
CA THR A 378 12.40 -15.94 0.97
C THR A 378 13.09 -14.69 1.50
N LEU A 379 13.62 -14.73 2.72
CA LEU A 379 14.37 -13.62 3.30
C LEU A 379 15.68 -13.33 2.56
N CYS A 380 16.42 -14.37 2.14
CA CYS A 380 17.61 -14.20 1.29
C CYS A 380 17.26 -13.51 -0.05
N LEU A 381 16.16 -13.90 -0.69
CA LEU A 381 15.69 -13.24 -1.92
C LEU A 381 15.31 -11.78 -1.68
N CYS A 382 14.68 -11.47 -0.55
CA CYS A 382 14.36 -10.10 -0.16
C CYS A 382 15.62 -9.25 0.04
N GLU A 383 16.63 -9.75 0.77
CA GLU A 383 17.90 -9.05 0.99
C GLU A 383 18.62 -8.78 -0.34
N TYR A 384 18.63 -9.78 -1.21
CA TYR A 384 19.18 -9.68 -2.56
C TYR A 384 18.53 -8.56 -3.39
N LEU A 385 17.19 -8.58 -3.50
CA LEU A 385 16.45 -7.57 -4.24
C LEU A 385 16.62 -6.19 -3.62
N PHE A 386 16.67 -6.12 -2.29
CA PHE A 386 16.95 -4.88 -1.57
C PHE A 386 18.33 -4.35 -1.96
N LYS A 387 19.38 -5.17 -1.95
CA LYS A 387 20.73 -4.76 -2.37
C LYS A 387 20.75 -4.21 -3.80
N ILE A 388 20.10 -4.89 -4.76
CA ILE A 388 19.98 -4.39 -6.13
C ILE A 388 19.31 -3.02 -6.15
N GLN A 389 18.16 -2.89 -5.46
CA GLN A 389 17.42 -1.64 -5.41
C GLN A 389 18.29 -0.51 -4.84
N GLN A 390 19.03 -0.79 -3.76
CA GLN A 390 19.88 0.18 -3.07
C GLN A 390 21.02 0.69 -3.96
N ASN A 391 21.67 -0.21 -4.71
CA ASN A 391 22.75 0.15 -5.63
C ASN A 391 22.26 0.88 -6.90
N ASN A 392 20.96 0.82 -7.19
CA ASN A 392 20.38 1.31 -8.45
C ASN A 392 19.21 2.29 -8.25
N ARG A 393 19.11 2.94 -7.08
CA ARG A 393 17.95 3.75 -6.65
C ARG A 393 17.46 4.78 -7.66
N LEU A 394 18.36 5.36 -8.46
CA LEU A 394 18.06 6.44 -9.40
C LEU A 394 17.94 5.97 -10.87
N LYS A 395 18.07 4.67 -11.15
CA LYS A 395 17.93 4.15 -12.51
C LYS A 395 16.47 4.22 -12.96
N LYS A 396 16.23 4.86 -14.11
CA LYS A 396 14.87 5.16 -14.61
C LYS A 396 14.40 4.21 -15.73
N GLN A 397 15.19 3.22 -16.12
CA GLN A 397 14.94 2.38 -17.31
C GLN A 397 15.10 0.89 -17.02
N GLY A 398 14.46 0.07 -17.88
CA GLY A 398 14.53 -1.39 -17.84
C GLY A 398 13.96 -2.00 -16.55
N LEU A 399 14.53 -3.11 -16.11
CA LEU A 399 14.12 -3.82 -14.88
C LEU A 399 14.27 -2.97 -13.61
N LEU A 400 15.24 -2.05 -13.60
CA LEU A 400 15.59 -1.24 -12.44
C LEU A 400 14.71 0.00 -12.28
N ARG A 401 13.79 0.26 -13.22
CA ARG A 401 12.84 1.36 -13.09
C ARG A 401 11.98 1.15 -11.85
N ARG A 402 12.10 2.06 -10.89
CA ARG A 402 11.26 2.12 -9.70
C ARG A 402 10.05 3.04 -9.91
N PHE A 403 9.00 2.86 -9.12
CA PHE A 403 7.77 3.65 -9.17
C PHE A 403 7.10 3.61 -10.56
N SER A 404 7.12 2.43 -11.19
CA SER A 404 6.43 2.21 -12.46
C SER A 404 4.92 2.40 -12.26
N ILE A 405 4.33 3.25 -13.09
CA ILE A 405 2.87 3.46 -13.13
C ILE A 405 2.16 2.38 -13.94
N THR A 406 2.90 1.60 -14.73
CA THR A 406 2.37 0.44 -15.45
C THR A 406 2.14 -0.71 -14.48
N CYS A 407 0.92 -1.24 -14.44
CA CYS A 407 0.54 -2.29 -13.49
C CYS A 407 -0.37 -3.36 -14.09
N TYR A 408 -0.44 -4.51 -13.41
CA TYR A 408 -1.20 -5.69 -13.78
C TYR A 408 -2.20 -6.07 -12.68
N GLY A 409 -3.45 -6.34 -13.08
CA GLY A 409 -4.59 -6.54 -12.17
C GLY A 409 -5.54 -5.35 -12.14
N LYS A 410 -6.56 -5.40 -11.28
CA LYS A 410 -7.54 -4.31 -11.08
C LYS A 410 -7.44 -3.80 -9.65
N GLN A 411 -7.22 -2.50 -9.49
CA GLN A 411 -7.36 -1.85 -8.18
C GLN A 411 -8.85 -1.61 -7.90
N LYS A 412 -9.34 -2.02 -6.71
CA LYS A 412 -10.67 -1.62 -6.25
C LYS A 412 -10.69 -0.12 -5.95
N THR A 413 -11.66 0.60 -6.51
CA THR A 413 -11.88 2.02 -6.19
C THR A 413 -12.79 2.18 -4.96
N LEU A 414 -12.91 3.41 -4.44
CA LEU A 414 -13.89 3.70 -3.39
C LEU A 414 -15.32 3.45 -3.86
N GLU A 415 -15.62 3.69 -5.13
CA GLU A 415 -16.91 3.40 -5.77
C GLU A 415 -17.17 1.90 -5.83
N ASP A 416 -16.15 1.09 -6.17
CA ASP A 416 -16.26 -0.38 -6.13
C ASP A 416 -16.62 -0.85 -4.71
N ILE A 417 -15.95 -0.32 -3.68
CA ILE A 417 -16.20 -0.66 -2.27
C ILE A 417 -17.61 -0.25 -1.84
N ARG A 418 -18.04 0.97 -2.18
CA ARG A 418 -19.39 1.47 -1.89
C ARG A 418 -20.46 0.63 -2.59
N THR A 419 -20.20 0.24 -3.85
CA THR A 419 -21.09 -0.63 -4.63
C THR A 419 -21.21 -2.01 -4.00
N GLU A 420 -20.09 -2.60 -3.57
CA GLU A 420 -20.06 -3.87 -2.85
C GLU A 420 -20.90 -3.78 -1.56
N LYS A 421 -20.69 -2.73 -0.75
CA LYS A 421 -21.50 -2.47 0.45
C LYS A 421 -22.98 -2.29 0.14
N ALA A 422 -23.35 -1.52 -0.87
CA ALA A 422 -24.76 -1.33 -1.24
C ALA A 422 -25.43 -2.66 -1.64
N LYS A 423 -24.72 -3.54 -2.35
CA LYS A 423 -25.18 -4.90 -2.68
C LYS A 423 -25.40 -5.73 -1.41
N GLN A 424 -24.46 -5.70 -0.48
CA GLN A 424 -24.58 -6.45 0.78
C GLN A 424 -25.71 -5.91 1.66
N TYR A 425 -25.91 -4.59 1.70
CA TYR A 425 -27.04 -3.99 2.42
C TYR A 425 -28.38 -4.47 1.86
N LYS A 426 -28.55 -4.49 0.53
CA LYS A 426 -29.78 -5.01 -0.10
C LYS A 426 -30.06 -6.47 0.26
N LYS A 427 -29.01 -7.30 0.35
CA LYS A 427 -29.11 -8.71 0.74
C LYS A 427 -29.44 -8.90 2.23
N LEU A 428 -28.89 -8.06 3.10
CA LEU A 428 -28.93 -8.26 4.56
C LEU A 428 -29.93 -7.34 5.29
N LYS A 429 -30.60 -6.41 4.60
CA LYS A 429 -31.51 -5.41 5.22
C LYS A 429 -32.66 -6.02 6.04
N THR A 430 -33.07 -7.26 5.74
CA THR A 430 -34.10 -8.00 6.50
C THR A 430 -33.53 -8.77 7.68
N LYS A 431 -32.21 -8.93 7.76
CA LYS A 431 -31.47 -9.70 8.78
C LYS A 431 -30.59 -8.78 9.65
N LYS A 432 -31.10 -7.62 10.06
CA LYS A 432 -30.32 -6.59 10.80
C LYS A 432 -29.71 -7.08 12.13
N LYS A 433 -30.30 -8.11 12.75
CA LYS A 433 -29.79 -8.71 13.99
C LYS A 433 -28.78 -9.85 13.76
N SER A 434 -28.45 -10.15 12.51
CA SER A 434 -27.52 -11.24 12.19
C SER A 434 -26.07 -10.82 12.36
N ASN A 435 -25.23 -11.77 12.77
CA ASN A 435 -23.77 -11.59 12.86
C ASN A 435 -23.17 -11.15 11.51
N GLU A 436 -23.72 -11.63 10.38
CA GLU A 436 -23.25 -11.23 9.05
C GLU A 436 -23.56 -9.76 8.74
N TYR A 437 -24.73 -9.26 9.14
CA TYR A 437 -25.07 -7.84 8.99
C TYR A 437 -24.09 -6.95 9.75
N ASP A 438 -23.78 -7.29 11.00
CA ASP A 438 -22.83 -6.55 11.83
C ASP A 438 -21.43 -6.52 11.20
N LYS A 439 -20.96 -7.61 10.59
CA LYS A 439 -19.66 -7.62 9.91
C LYS A 439 -19.51 -6.55 8.82
N TRP A 440 -20.62 -6.14 8.20
CA TRP A 440 -20.64 -5.12 7.14
C TRP A 440 -21.05 -3.74 7.64
N PHE A 441 -21.98 -3.69 8.60
CA PHE A 441 -22.73 -2.48 8.95
C PHE A 441 -22.87 -2.29 10.47
N LEU A 442 -21.95 -2.84 11.27
CA LEU A 442 -21.94 -2.67 12.71
C LEU A 442 -22.20 -1.21 13.08
N ARG A 443 -23.16 -1.01 13.96
CA ARG A 443 -23.37 0.23 14.70
C ARG A 443 -23.78 -0.12 16.11
N TYR A 444 -22.82 -0.08 17.01
CA TYR A 444 -22.97 -0.49 18.40
C TYR A 444 -22.76 0.72 19.31
N ASN A 445 -23.79 1.02 20.11
CA ASN A 445 -23.73 2.00 21.19
C ASN A 445 -24.06 1.25 22.50
N PRO A 446 -23.09 1.11 23.43
CA PRO A 446 -23.30 0.44 24.70
C PRO A 446 -24.33 1.13 25.60
N GLU A 447 -24.58 2.44 25.43
CA GLU A 447 -25.62 3.17 26.18
C GLU A 447 -27.03 2.63 25.91
N LEU A 448 -27.25 2.06 24.72
CA LEU A 448 -28.53 1.48 24.33
C LEU A 448 -28.74 0.06 24.89
N ASN A 449 -27.72 -0.53 25.53
CA ASN A 449 -27.77 -1.88 26.06
C ASN A 449 -28.07 -1.86 27.57
N THR A 450 -29.31 -2.21 27.93
CA THR A 450 -29.80 -2.20 29.33
C THR A 450 -29.05 -3.14 30.27
N GLN A 451 -28.36 -4.16 29.74
CA GLN A 451 -27.54 -5.09 30.52
C GLN A 451 -26.20 -4.51 30.93
N ILE A 452 -25.73 -3.48 30.23
CA ILE A 452 -24.47 -2.81 30.53
C ILE A 452 -24.82 -1.56 31.31
N LYS A 453 -24.41 -1.55 32.58
CA LYS A 453 -24.51 -0.35 33.41
C LYS A 453 -23.11 0.26 33.55
N PRO A 454 -23.00 1.60 33.52
CA PRO A 454 -21.77 2.24 33.97
C PRO A 454 -21.49 1.78 35.40
N ALA A 455 -20.21 1.58 35.75
CA ALA A 455 -19.86 1.41 37.15
C ALA A 455 -20.45 2.59 37.94
N LEU A 456 -20.91 2.35 39.18
CA LEU A 456 -21.42 3.40 40.08
C LEU A 456 -20.50 4.61 39.95
N LYS A 457 -21.01 5.70 39.36
CA LYS A 457 -20.21 6.87 38.99
C LYS A 457 -19.43 7.28 40.23
N GLN A 458 -18.11 7.08 40.23
CA GLN A 458 -17.27 7.91 41.07
C GLN A 458 -17.64 9.34 40.72
N ARG A 459 -17.92 10.15 41.74
CA ARG A 459 -18.41 11.51 41.54
C ARG A 459 -17.32 12.27 40.79
N LYS A 460 -17.51 12.49 39.47
CA LYS A 460 -16.56 13.22 38.63
C LYS A 460 -16.25 14.54 39.33
N THR A 461 -14.97 14.85 39.44
CA THR A 461 -14.56 16.13 40.03
C THR A 461 -15.03 17.27 39.13
N LYS A 462 -15.11 18.49 39.68
CA LYS A 462 -15.39 19.68 38.87
C LYS A 462 -14.38 19.84 37.73
N GLU A 463 -13.13 19.44 37.98
CA GLU A 463 -12.04 19.50 37.00
C GLU A 463 -12.21 18.48 35.87
N ASP A 464 -12.65 17.26 36.17
CA ASP A 464 -12.95 16.24 35.14
C ASP A 464 -14.04 16.74 34.17
N ILE A 465 -15.11 17.33 34.71
CA ILE A 465 -16.21 17.89 33.92
C ILE A 465 -15.70 19.01 33.01
N ILE A 466 -14.84 19.88 33.51
CA ILE A 466 -14.23 20.97 32.72
C ILE A 466 -13.34 20.39 31.61
N ASN A 467 -12.51 19.39 31.92
CA ASN A 467 -11.59 18.80 30.94
C ASN A 467 -12.34 18.02 29.85
N GLU A 468 -13.40 17.32 30.20
CA GLU A 468 -14.30 16.64 29.27
C GLU A 468 -15.02 17.64 28.35
N ALA A 469 -15.53 18.75 28.91
CA ALA A 469 -16.17 19.81 28.13
C ALA A 469 -15.19 20.50 27.15
N LYS A 470 -13.95 20.78 27.59
CA LYS A 470 -12.88 21.31 26.72
C LYS A 470 -12.58 20.36 25.57
N LEU A 471 -12.49 19.07 25.86
CA LEU A 471 -12.20 18.04 24.87
C LEU A 471 -13.34 17.91 23.83
N ALA A 472 -14.59 17.94 24.28
CA ALA A 472 -15.76 17.92 23.40
C ALA A 472 -15.84 19.16 22.49
N LEU A 473 -15.43 20.34 22.98
CA LEU A 473 -15.36 21.55 22.17
C LEU A 473 -14.36 21.40 21.01
N GLU A 474 -13.18 20.84 21.28
CA GLU A 474 -12.17 20.58 20.25
C GLU A 474 -12.65 19.53 19.24
N ALA A 475 -13.35 18.48 19.69
CA ALA A 475 -13.94 17.47 18.79
C ALA A 475 -14.94 18.08 17.80
N LYS A 476 -15.80 19.00 18.27
CA LYS A 476 -16.75 19.76 17.44
C LYS A 476 -16.05 20.66 16.42
N ALA A 477 -14.94 21.28 16.82
CA ALA A 477 -14.15 22.12 15.92
C ALA A 477 -13.47 21.30 14.80
N ILE A 478 -13.03 20.07 15.09
CA ILE A 478 -12.44 19.15 14.11
C ILE A 478 -13.51 18.66 13.12
N THR A 479 -14.65 18.21 13.63
CA THR A 479 -15.75 17.71 12.79
C THR A 479 -16.30 18.80 11.87
N SER A 480 -16.44 20.04 12.37
CA SER A 480 -16.85 21.18 11.54
C SER A 480 -15.85 21.50 10.41
N LYS A 481 -14.54 21.44 10.69
CA LYS A 481 -13.50 21.62 9.66
C LYS A 481 -13.48 20.50 8.63
N ALA A 482 -13.67 19.25 9.05
CA ALA A 482 -13.75 18.11 8.13
C ALA A 482 -14.95 18.26 7.18
N VAL A 483 -16.11 18.67 7.72
CA VAL A 483 -17.31 18.97 6.92
C VAL A 483 -17.05 20.10 5.92
N ILE A 484 -16.41 21.20 6.34
CA ILE A 484 -16.06 22.32 5.45
C ILE A 484 -15.11 21.88 4.34
N ALA A 485 -14.05 21.12 4.66
CA ALA A 485 -13.09 20.63 3.68
C ALA A 485 -13.75 19.67 2.66
N GLU A 486 -14.74 18.89 3.09
CA GLU A 486 -15.51 18.00 2.22
C GLU A 486 -16.48 18.79 1.31
N LEU A 487 -17.13 19.84 1.84
CA LEU A 487 -17.94 20.78 1.05
C LEU A 487 -17.10 21.56 0.02
N GLU A 488 -15.87 21.95 0.37
CA GLU A 488 -14.94 22.60 -0.56
C GLU A 488 -14.49 21.66 -1.69
N LYS A 489 -14.29 20.37 -1.40
CA LYS A 489 -14.03 19.35 -2.44
C LYS A 489 -15.21 19.20 -3.39
N ILE A 490 -16.44 19.20 -2.87
CA ILE A 490 -17.67 19.15 -3.67
C ILE A 490 -17.79 20.40 -4.56
N ASN A 491 -17.51 21.59 -4.01
CA ASN A 491 -17.56 22.86 -4.75
C ASN A 491 -16.45 23.01 -5.79
N LYS A 492 -15.31 22.31 -5.65
CA LYS A 492 -14.26 22.27 -6.69
C LYS A 492 -14.63 21.38 -7.88
N ILE A 493 -15.53 20.41 -7.72
CA ILE A 493 -16.04 19.59 -8.84
C ILE A 493 -17.10 20.35 -9.66
N GLY A 494 -17.77 21.35 -9.06
CA GLY A 494 -18.82 22.15 -9.72
C GLY A 494 -18.34 23.38 -10.52
N LYS A 495 -17.07 23.79 -10.43
CA LYS A 495 -16.57 24.98 -11.13
C LYS A 495 -15.97 24.62 -12.49
N LYS A 496 -16.81 24.56 -13.54
CA LYS A 496 -16.34 24.67 -14.94
C LYS A 496 -15.57 26.00 -15.10
N PRO A 497 -14.46 26.05 -15.89
CA PRO A 497 -13.77 27.30 -16.16
C PRO A 497 -14.70 28.22 -16.95
N LYS A 498 -14.92 29.44 -16.45
CA LYS A 498 -15.59 30.50 -17.20
C LYS A 498 -14.68 30.92 -18.36
N ASN A 499 -15.06 30.55 -19.59
CA ASN A 499 -14.46 31.11 -20.80
C ASN A 499 -14.65 32.64 -20.78
N LYS A 500 -13.54 33.37 -20.80
CA LYS A 500 -13.52 34.81 -21.10
C LYS A 500 -13.82 34.98 -22.60
N THR A 501 -15.06 35.27 -22.95
CA THR A 501 -15.40 35.77 -24.28
C THR A 501 -15.09 37.26 -24.37
N ARG A 502 -14.05 37.60 -25.14
CA ARG A 502 -13.82 38.96 -25.67
C ARG A 502 -15.03 39.36 -26.52
N LYS A 503 -15.67 40.47 -26.16
CA LYS A 503 -16.58 41.21 -27.04
C LYS A 503 -15.75 41.77 -28.20
N ASN A 504 -16.13 41.46 -29.44
CA ASN A 504 -16.06 42.40 -30.55
C ASN A 504 -17.37 42.30 -31.35
N LYS A 505 -18.01 43.47 -31.50
CA LYS A 505 -19.19 43.73 -32.33
C LYS A 505 -18.76 43.69 -33.81
N THR A 506 -19.57 43.07 -34.68
CA THR A 506 -20.27 43.77 -35.80
C THR A 506 -21.21 42.86 -36.61
N ARG A 507 -22.46 43.33 -36.71
CA ARG A 507 -23.41 43.35 -37.85
C ARG A 507 -23.72 42.11 -38.72
N LYS A 508 -25.02 41.76 -38.62
CA LYS A 508 -26.06 41.56 -39.66
C LYS A 508 -25.93 40.48 -40.76
N ASN A 509 -26.96 39.64 -40.74
CA ASN A 509 -27.82 39.15 -41.83
C ASN A 509 -27.50 37.84 -42.60
N ASN A 510 -28.56 37.02 -42.57
CA ASN A 510 -29.17 36.19 -43.62
C ASN A 510 -28.74 34.72 -43.84
N ASN A 511 -29.77 33.89 -43.68
CA ASN A 511 -30.26 32.78 -44.51
C ASN A 511 -29.55 31.42 -44.57
N ASN A 512 -30.38 30.41 -44.28
CA ASN A 512 -30.59 29.13 -44.97
C ASN A 512 -29.36 28.33 -45.43
N ASN A 513 -29.15 27.14 -44.85
CA ASN A 513 -29.60 25.86 -45.42
C ASN A 513 -28.94 24.63 -44.75
N LYS A 514 -29.77 23.58 -44.62
CA LYS A 514 -29.54 22.13 -44.79
C LYS A 514 -28.21 21.45 -44.41
N ILE A 515 -28.37 20.46 -43.52
CA ILE A 515 -27.95 19.03 -43.63
C ILE A 515 -26.46 18.72 -43.81
N SER A 516 -25.85 18.02 -42.83
CA SER A 516 -25.43 16.61 -42.98
C SER A 516 -24.70 16.07 -41.75
N PHE A 517 -25.06 14.83 -41.41
CA PHE A 517 -24.37 13.96 -40.46
C PHE A 517 -23.08 13.41 -41.08
N VAL A 518 -21.94 13.54 -40.40
CA VAL A 518 -20.76 12.69 -40.63
C VAL A 518 -20.20 12.22 -39.29
N LYS A 519 -20.00 10.90 -39.23
CA LYS A 519 -19.42 10.12 -38.12
C LYS A 519 -17.96 10.51 -37.87
N ASN A 520 -17.57 10.71 -36.62
CA ASN A 520 -16.16 10.77 -36.21
C ASN A 520 -15.69 9.43 -35.62
N LYS A 521 -14.59 8.92 -36.18
CA LYS A 521 -13.73 7.84 -35.67
C LYS A 521 -12.91 8.32 -34.45
N PRO A 522 -12.43 7.40 -33.59
CA PRO A 522 -11.73 7.74 -32.36
C PRO A 522 -10.23 8.07 -32.55
N LEU A 523 -9.75 8.81 -31.56
CA LEU A 523 -8.44 9.45 -31.38
C LEU A 523 -7.33 8.43 -31.06
N GLU A 524 -6.35 8.23 -31.95
CA GLU A 524 -5.17 7.39 -31.67
C GLU A 524 -3.82 7.98 -32.14
N GLU A 525 -3.74 9.29 -32.38
CA GLU A 525 -2.47 9.93 -32.78
C GLU A 525 -2.22 11.24 -32.04
N GLN A 526 -1.83 11.20 -30.76
CA GLN A 526 -1.06 12.28 -30.12
C GLN A 526 -0.25 11.72 -28.94
N LEU A 527 0.93 11.17 -29.20
CA LEU A 527 2.00 10.99 -28.19
C LEU A 527 3.33 10.71 -28.91
N LEU A 528 3.81 11.69 -29.68
CA LEU A 528 5.15 11.65 -30.24
C LEU A 528 5.69 13.08 -30.41
N PHE A 529 5.91 13.79 -29.32
CA PHE A 529 6.78 14.98 -29.32
C PHE A 529 7.35 15.19 -27.91
N ILE A 530 8.59 15.66 -27.85
CA ILE A 530 9.47 15.92 -26.68
C ILE A 530 10.43 14.77 -26.33
N GLN A 531 11.40 14.55 -27.22
CA GLN A 531 12.80 14.26 -26.88
C GLN A 531 13.68 15.19 -27.73
N ASN A 532 14.83 15.59 -27.19
CA ASN A 532 15.71 16.72 -27.57
C ASN A 532 15.28 17.97 -26.79
N GLU A 533 16.07 18.53 -25.87
CA GLU A 533 17.49 18.86 -25.94
C GLU A 533 18.18 18.69 -24.58
N PHE A 534 19.48 18.37 -24.57
CA PHE A 534 20.53 18.98 -23.74
C PHE A 534 21.84 18.18 -23.93
N THR A 535 22.73 18.72 -24.77
CA THR A 535 24.16 18.40 -24.83
C THR A 535 24.92 19.22 -23.79
N PRO A 536 26.12 18.78 -23.38
CA PRO A 536 27.25 19.70 -23.53
C PRO A 536 28.50 19.06 -24.14
N SER A 537 29.06 19.83 -25.07
CA SER A 537 30.45 20.01 -25.52
C SER A 537 31.56 19.03 -25.12
N ASN A 538 32.27 18.58 -26.16
CA ASN A 538 33.61 18.00 -26.17
C ASN A 538 34.68 18.91 -25.54
N SER A 539 35.61 18.32 -24.80
CA SER A 539 37.03 18.70 -24.84
C SER A 539 37.89 17.44 -24.95
N VAL A 540 38.83 17.51 -25.88
CA VAL A 540 39.77 16.47 -26.30
C VAL A 540 41.03 16.56 -25.44
N ALA A 541 41.51 15.42 -24.94
CA ALA A 541 42.92 15.21 -24.63
C ALA A 541 43.26 13.73 -24.80
N THR A 542 43.87 13.43 -25.94
CA THR A 542 44.61 12.21 -26.25
C THR A 542 45.85 12.08 -25.35
N LEU A 543 46.13 10.88 -24.86
CA LEU A 543 47.49 10.35 -24.66
C LEU A 543 47.44 8.82 -24.72
N THR A 544 48.46 8.27 -25.35
CA THR A 544 48.60 6.98 -26.04
C THR A 544 49.33 5.93 -25.20
N ASP A 545 49.22 4.68 -25.67
CA ASP A 545 50.09 3.50 -25.47
C ASP A 545 50.19 2.92 -24.03
N GLU A 546 50.26 1.62 -23.76
CA GLU A 546 50.95 0.56 -24.50
C GLU A 546 50.47 -0.83 -24.00
N LYS A 547 50.48 -1.83 -24.89
CA LYS A 547 50.23 -3.25 -24.60
C LYS A 547 51.49 -3.90 -24.03
N MET A 548 51.36 -4.81 -23.06
CA MET A 548 52.32 -5.92 -22.95
C MET A 548 51.67 -7.21 -22.40
N TYR A 549 51.67 -8.23 -23.26
CA TYR A 549 51.49 -9.65 -22.99
C TYR A 549 52.84 -10.25 -22.59
N VAL A 550 52.90 -11.03 -21.50
CA VAL A 550 53.82 -12.16 -21.22
C VAL A 550 53.17 -12.95 -20.07
N LYS A 551 52.88 -14.25 -20.07
CA LYS A 551 53.10 -15.41 -20.95
C LYS A 551 51.95 -16.39 -20.72
#